data_AF-A0A920KFN1-F1
#
_entry.id   AF-A0A920KFN1-F1
#
_cell.length_a   1.000
_cell.length_b   1.000
_cell.length_c   1.000
_cell.angle_alpha   90.00
_cell.angle_beta   90.00
_cell.angle_gamma   90.00
#
_symmetry.space_group_name_H-M   'P 1'
#
loop_
_entity.id
_entity.type
_entity.pdbx_description
1 polymer ?
#
loop_
_entity_poly.entity_id
_entity_poly.type
_entity_poly.pdbx_seq_one_letter_code
_entity_poly.pdbx_strand_id
1 'polypeptide(L)' 'MKAIAEDKMPDLNCFTVESAMKMVAGTARSMGLNVKGKAPWSN' A
#
# COMPACT_ATOMS: atom_id res chain seq x y z
N MET A 1 1.94 -1.55 7.48
CA MET A 1 1.77 -1.10 6.09
C MET A 1 1.32 0.35 5.98
N LYS A 2 0.38 0.82 6.83
CA LYS A 2 -0.10 2.21 6.80
C LYS A 2 1.01 3.26 6.91
N ALA A 3 1.93 3.13 7.88
CA ALA A 3 3.06 4.04 8.04
C ALA A 3 3.97 4.14 6.80
N ILE A 4 4.24 3.01 6.12
CA ILE A 4 5.06 2.97 4.89
C ILE A 4 4.32 3.65 3.73
N ALA A 5 3.00 3.48 3.68
CA ALA A 5 2.17 4.10 2.65
C ALA A 5 2.00 5.60 2.88
N GLU A 6 1.93 6.07 4.12
CA GLU A 6 1.91 7.50 4.49
C GLU A 6 3.24 8.18 4.15
N ASP A 7 4.37 7.53 4.46
CA ASP A 7 5.71 8.03 4.17
C ASP A 7 6.00 8.10 2.67
N LYS A 8 5.63 7.07 1.91
CA LYS A 8 5.77 7.03 0.44
C LYS A 8 4.64 7.69 -0.33
N MET A 9 3.57 8.13 0.34
CA MET A 9 2.41 8.78 -0.31
C MET A 9 2.81 9.97 -1.22
N PRO A 10 3.68 10.91 -0.76
CA PRO A 10 4.17 11.99 -1.62
C PRO A 10 4.98 11.47 -2.83
N ASP A 11 5.80 10.43 -2.65
CA ASP A 11 6.59 9.85 -3.75
C ASP A 11 5.72 9.14 -4.79
N LEU A 12 4.62 8.53 -4.33
CA LEU A 12 3.68 7.75 -5.16
C LEU A 12 2.60 8.62 -5.80
N ASN A 13 2.66 9.95 -5.65
CA ASN A 13 1.65 10.90 -6.14
C ASN A 13 0.21 10.48 -5.77
N CYS A 14 0.02 9.94 -4.57
CA CYS A 14 -1.26 9.44 -4.11
C CYS A 14 -1.96 10.48 -3.24
N PHE A 15 -3.25 10.73 -3.50
CA PHE A 15 -4.06 11.66 -2.71
C PHE A 15 -4.70 11.00 -1.47
N THR A 16 -4.68 9.67 -1.40
CA THR A 16 -5.24 8.91 -0.28
C THR A 16 -4.29 7.80 0.17
N VAL A 17 -4.28 7.55 1.48
CA VAL A 17 -3.47 6.48 2.08
C VAL A 17 -3.88 5.11 1.51
N GLU A 18 -5.15 4.89 1.19
CA GLU A 18 -5.61 3.65 0.54
C GLU A 18 -4.98 3.43 -0.84
N SER A 19 -4.85 4.48 -1.65
CA SER A 19 -4.23 4.38 -2.98
C SER A 19 -2.74 4.06 -2.86
N ALA A 20 -2.05 4.72 -1.92
CA ALA A 20 -0.65 4.41 -1.61
C ALA A 20 -0.49 2.97 -1.09
N MET A 21 -1.39 2.52 -0.21
CA MET A 21 -1.38 1.14 0.31
C MET A 21 -1.64 0.10 -0.80
N LYS A 22 -2.52 0.39 -1.78
CA LYS A 22 -2.72 -0.47 -2.96
C LYS A 22 -1.48 -0.59 -3.83
N MET A 23 -0.78 0.52 -4.07
CA MET A 23 0.48 0.50 -4.82
C MET A 23 1.55 -0.33 -4.11
N VAL A 24 1.74 -0.10 -2.82
CA VAL A 24 2.70 -0.86 -2.00
C VAL A 24 2.32 -2.35 -1.95
N ALA A 25 1.03 -2.67 -1.90
CA ALA A 25 0.53 -4.05 -1.95
C ALA A 25 0.80 -4.73 -3.29
N GLY A 26 0.59 -4.01 -4.40
CA GLY A 26 0.89 -4.49 -5.75
C GLY A 26 2.37 -4.80 -5.94
N THR A 27 3.24 -3.92 -5.45
CA THR A 27 4.70 -4.14 -5.48
C THR A 27 5.09 -5.35 -4.63
N ALA A 28 4.59 -5.44 -3.39
CA ALA A 28 4.86 -6.59 -2.52
C ALA A 28 4.41 -7.92 -3.16
N ARG A 29 3.23 -7.93 -3.80
CA ARG A 29 2.72 -9.10 -4.53
C ARG A 29 3.62 -9.49 -5.70
N SER A 30 4.08 -8.53 -6.50
CA SER A 30 4.98 -8.78 -7.64
C SER A 30 6.33 -9.35 -7.20
N MET A 31 6.80 -8.94 -6.02
CA MET A 31 8.00 -9.50 -5.39
C MET A 31 7.77 -10.85 -4.68
N GLY A 32 6.56 -11.42 -4.76
CA GLY A 32 6.22 -12.69 -4.09
C GLY A 32 6.07 -12.60 -2.57
N LEU A 33 6.02 -11.38 -2.01
CA LEU A 33 5.85 -11.17 -0.58
C LEU A 33 4.38 -11.23 -0.21
N ASN A 34 4.05 -12.12 0.73
CA ASN A 34 2.69 -12.25 1.23
C ASN A 34 2.44 -11.20 2.34
N VAL A 35 1.68 -10.16 2.02
CA VAL A 35 1.38 -9.08 2.97
C VAL A 35 0.34 -9.59 3.97
N LYS A 36 0.78 -9.93 5.19
CA LYS A 36 -0.13 -10.32 6.28
C LYS A 36 -0.82 -9.08 6.87
N GLY A 37 -2.14 -9.02 6.76
CA GLY A 37 -2.97 -7.95 7.33
C GLY A 37 -4.21 -7.69 6.46
N LYS A 38 -5.34 -7.31 7.09
CA LYS A 38 -6.56 -6.97 6.34
C LYS A 38 -6.31 -5.68 5.57
N ALA A 39 -6.40 -5.78 4.25
CA ALA A 39 -6.42 -4.64 3.34
C ALA A 39 -7.62 -3.75 3.69
N PRO A 40 -7.42 -2.46 4.04
CA PRO A 40 -8.53 -1.56 4.37
C PRO A 40 -9.48 -1.30 3.19
N TRP A 41 -9.07 -1.59 1.95
CA TRP A 41 -9.84 -1.35 0.73
C TRP A 41 -10.75 -2.50 0.29
N SER A 42 -10.75 -3.63 1.01
CA SER A 42 -11.73 -4.71 0.83
C SER A 42 -12.74 -4.61 1.97
N ASN A 43 -13.80 -3.84 1.71
CA ASN A 43 -15.05 -3.94 2.46
C ASN A 43 -15.90 -5.05 1.85
#